data_AF-A0A5N7JVU6-F1
#
_entry.id   AF-A0A5N7JVU6-F1
#
_cell.length_a   1.000
_cell.length_b   1.000
_cell.length_c   1.000
_cell.angle_alpha   90.00
_cell.angle_beta   90.00
_cell.angle_gamma   90.00
#
_symmetry.space_group_name_H-M   'P 1'
#
loop_
_entity.id
_entity.type
_entity.pdbx_description
1 polymer ?
#
loop_
_entity_poly.entity_id
_entity_poly.type
_entity_poly.pdbx_seq_one_letter_code
_entity_poly.pdbx_strand_id
1 'polypeptide(L)'
;MVLTYLEKENIGLILHLDDDEYLKLRSSWEFKLPEGYDFSFEAMLKYRYVAVAVNDEWKVIAEISDWRLSAIESGQRTVIFSKFSERVYLLSLAISKNLKENIWLHNSQKEIVEKSLIDESTLVRPCPLPPSLDFEEASRAVARRYGVSADQVQISIHRLAHGVRAES
;
A
#
# COMPACT_ATOMS: atom_id res chain seq x y z
N MET A 1 -2.82 21.69 9.37
CA MET A 1 -4.17 21.78 9.95
C MET A 1 -4.20 20.86 11.19
N VAL A 2 -5.20 20.96 12.08
CA VAL A 2 -5.24 20.15 13.32
C VAL A 2 -6.28 19.03 13.16
N LEU A 3 -5.90 17.79 13.50
CA LEU A 3 -6.82 16.64 13.50
C LEU A 3 -8.04 16.90 14.39
N THR A 4 -9.21 16.51 13.91
CA THR A 4 -10.43 16.45 14.72
C THR A 4 -10.29 15.43 15.85
N TYR A 5 -11.14 15.51 16.88
CA TYR A 5 -11.13 14.53 17.97
C TYR A 5 -11.37 13.11 17.46
N LEU A 6 -12.28 12.93 16.51
CA LEU A 6 -12.58 11.63 15.90
C LEU A 6 -11.37 11.06 15.13
N GLU A 7 -10.69 11.87 14.33
CA GLU A 7 -9.50 11.42 13.61
C GLU A 7 -8.32 11.07 14.54
N LYS A 8 -8.28 11.67 15.75
CA LYS A 8 -7.30 11.34 16.78
C LYS A 8 -7.54 9.96 17.41
N GLU A 9 -8.78 9.51 17.48
CA GLU A 9 -9.12 8.19 18.01
C GLU A 9 -8.98 7.08 16.97
N ASN A 10 -8.92 7.42 15.69
CA ASN A 10 -8.84 6.46 14.60
C ASN A 10 -7.39 6.07 14.27
N ILE A 11 -7.19 4.80 13.93
CA ILE A 11 -5.90 4.21 13.51
C ILE A 11 -5.94 3.67 12.08
N GLY A 12 -7.13 3.63 11.46
CA GLY A 12 -7.33 2.95 10.20
C GLY A 12 -8.77 3.00 9.70
N LEU A 13 -9.02 2.26 8.63
CA LEU A 13 -10.30 2.19 7.95
C LEU A 13 -10.90 0.79 8.04
N ILE A 14 -12.22 0.71 7.92
CA ILE A 14 -12.94 -0.52 7.63
C ILE A 14 -13.49 -0.39 6.21
N LEU A 15 -13.12 -1.30 5.32
CA LEU A 15 -13.65 -1.40 3.96
C LEU A 15 -14.76 -2.44 3.92
N HIS A 16 -15.91 -2.05 3.37
CA HIS A 16 -17.01 -2.94 3.05
C HIS A 16 -16.99 -3.21 1.56
N LEU A 17 -16.60 -4.42 1.19
CA LEU A 17 -16.41 -4.82 -0.21
C LEU A 17 -17.39 -5.93 -0.58
N ASP A 18 -17.70 -6.03 -1.86
CA ASP A 18 -18.27 -7.27 -2.41
C ASP A 18 -17.17 -8.30 -2.74
N ASP A 19 -17.57 -9.50 -3.18
CA ASP A 19 -16.63 -10.57 -3.51
C ASP A 19 -15.70 -10.19 -4.67
N ASP A 20 -16.19 -9.45 -5.67
CA ASP A 20 -15.42 -9.07 -6.85
C ASP A 20 -14.37 -8.01 -6.50
N GLU A 21 -14.71 -7.04 -5.67
CA GLU A 21 -13.81 -6.03 -5.12
C GLU A 21 -12.77 -6.67 -4.20
N TYR A 22 -13.17 -7.62 -3.36
CA TYR A 22 -12.25 -8.35 -2.51
C TYR A 22 -11.24 -9.17 -3.31
N LEU A 23 -11.67 -9.82 -4.40
CA LEU A 23 -10.76 -10.52 -5.32
C LEU A 23 -9.74 -9.57 -5.94
N LYS A 24 -10.16 -8.37 -6.36
CA LYS A 24 -9.25 -7.31 -6.87
C LYS A 24 -8.25 -6.89 -5.81
N LEU A 25 -8.70 -6.63 -4.57
CA LEU A 25 -7.83 -6.30 -3.45
C LEU A 25 -6.85 -7.44 -3.14
N ARG A 26 -7.27 -8.70 -3.14
CA ARG A 26 -6.35 -9.81 -2.87
C ARG A 26 -5.28 -9.98 -3.96
N SER A 27 -5.65 -9.68 -5.20
CA SER A 27 -4.73 -9.76 -6.35
C SER A 27 -3.77 -8.57 -6.47
N SER A 28 -4.00 -7.49 -5.72
CA SER A 28 -3.22 -6.25 -5.82
C SER A 28 -2.82 -5.72 -4.44
N TRP A 29 -1.58 -5.26 -4.31
CA TRP A 29 -1.12 -4.65 -3.06
C TRP A 29 -1.54 -3.18 -2.93
N GLU A 30 -2.56 -2.75 -3.68
CA GLU A 30 -3.08 -1.40 -3.69
C GLU A 30 -4.59 -1.39 -3.96
N PHE A 31 -5.31 -0.46 -3.34
CA PHE A 31 -6.76 -0.38 -3.50
C PHE A 31 -7.19 1.08 -3.59
N LYS A 32 -8.02 1.40 -4.59
CA LYS A 32 -8.63 2.73 -4.72
C LYS A 32 -9.82 2.81 -3.76
N LEU A 33 -9.80 3.75 -2.82
CA LEU A 33 -10.91 3.93 -1.90
C LEU A 33 -12.19 4.35 -2.64
N PRO A 34 -13.36 3.78 -2.32
CA PRO A 34 -14.61 4.27 -2.88
C PRO A 34 -14.94 5.65 -2.32
N GLU A 35 -15.92 6.31 -2.95
CA GLU A 35 -16.48 7.55 -2.44
C GLU A 35 -17.11 7.34 -1.04
N GLY A 36 -17.09 8.37 -0.19
CA GLY A 36 -17.62 8.31 1.19
C GLY A 36 -16.58 8.12 2.29
N TYR A 37 -15.31 7.88 1.94
CA TYR A 37 -14.20 7.89 2.89
C TYR A 37 -13.58 9.28 2.99
N ASP A 38 -14.23 10.16 3.76
CA ASP A 38 -13.81 11.54 3.96
C ASP A 38 -13.00 11.73 5.25
N PHE A 39 -11.71 12.02 5.10
CA PHE A 39 -10.80 12.35 6.18
C PHE A 39 -9.70 13.31 5.70
N SER A 40 -9.09 14.05 6.63
CA SER A 40 -8.04 15.02 6.33
C SER A 40 -6.75 14.35 5.81
N PHE A 41 -5.92 15.14 5.13
CA PHE A 41 -4.58 14.68 4.71
C PHE A 41 -3.72 14.26 5.92
N GLU A 42 -3.83 14.98 7.03
CA GLU A 42 -3.13 14.64 8.27
C GLU A 42 -3.62 13.29 8.85
N ALA A 43 -4.92 13.00 8.77
CA ALA A 43 -5.47 11.71 9.19
C ALA A 43 -4.96 10.57 8.30
N MET A 44 -4.86 10.80 6.99
CA MET A 44 -4.30 9.85 6.03
C MET A 44 -2.89 9.40 6.43
N LEU A 45 -1.99 10.35 6.74
CA LEU A 45 -0.62 10.04 7.16
C LEU A 45 -0.53 9.25 8.47
N LYS A 46 -1.58 9.33 9.30
CA LYS A 46 -1.66 8.63 10.58
C LYS A 46 -2.24 7.23 10.44
N TYR A 47 -3.19 7.02 9.54
CA TYR A 47 -3.87 5.73 9.39
C TYR A 47 -2.89 4.68 8.87
N ARG A 48 -2.76 3.59 9.62
CA ARG A 48 -1.79 2.50 9.38
C ARG A 48 -2.45 1.17 9.06
N TYR A 49 -3.75 1.04 9.27
CA TYR A 49 -4.42 -0.25 9.18
C TYR A 49 -5.70 -0.16 8.35
N VAL A 50 -6.05 -1.28 7.71
CA VAL A 50 -7.34 -1.48 7.07
C VAL A 50 -7.89 -2.82 7.50
N ALA A 51 -9.15 -2.87 7.92
CA ALA A 51 -9.88 -4.13 8.04
C ALA A 51 -10.90 -4.21 6.90
N VAL A 52 -11.12 -5.41 6.38
CA VAL A 52 -12.03 -5.64 5.26
C VAL A 52 -13.12 -6.60 5.69
N ALA A 53 -14.36 -6.18 5.47
CA ALA A 53 -15.54 -6.99 5.57
C ALA A 53 -16.10 -7.24 4.16
N VAL A 54 -16.47 -8.49 3.88
CA VAL A 54 -17.06 -8.91 2.62
C VAL A 54 -18.40 -9.56 2.92
N ASN A 55 -19.48 -9.03 2.33
CA ASN A 55 -20.84 -9.50 2.59
C ASN A 55 -21.16 -9.65 4.09
N ASP A 56 -20.83 -8.63 4.89
CA ASP A 56 -21.01 -8.59 6.35
C ASP A 56 -20.14 -9.56 7.18
N GLU A 57 -19.13 -10.18 6.57
CA GLU A 57 -18.17 -11.03 7.27
C GLU A 57 -16.76 -10.44 7.21
N TRP A 58 -16.07 -10.36 8.34
CA TRP A 58 -14.65 -10.02 8.35
C TRP A 58 -13.84 -11.04 7.55
N LYS A 59 -12.95 -10.57 6.67
CA LYS A 59 -12.09 -11.44 5.85
C LYS A 59 -10.61 -11.19 6.05
N VAL A 60 -10.17 -9.94 6.09
CA VAL A 60 -8.73 -9.62 6.16
C VAL A 60 -8.46 -8.35 6.95
N ILE A 61 -7.31 -8.32 7.62
CA ILE A 61 -6.68 -7.15 8.20
C ILE A 61 -5.40 -6.86 7.42
N ALA A 62 -5.17 -5.60 7.05
CA ALA A 62 -4.06 -5.16 6.25
C ALA A 62 -3.28 -4.03 6.94
N GLU A 63 -1.97 -4.01 6.70
CA GLU A 63 -1.11 -2.90 7.09
C GLU A 63 -0.90 -1.99 5.88
N ILE A 64 -1.03 -0.68 6.10
CA ILE A 64 -0.81 0.36 5.10
C ILE A 64 0.66 0.74 5.11
N SER A 65 1.32 0.54 3.97
CA SER A 65 2.67 1.04 3.75
C SER A 65 2.69 2.51 3.32
N ASP A 66 1.77 2.89 2.44
CA ASP A 66 1.78 4.20 1.80
C ASP A 66 0.42 4.60 1.25
N TRP A 67 0.27 5.89 0.94
CA TRP A 67 -0.92 6.50 0.36
C TRP A 67 -0.56 7.25 -0.92
N ARG A 68 -1.35 7.06 -1.98
CA ARG A 68 -1.26 7.87 -3.20
C ARG A 68 -2.50 8.72 -3.37
N LEU A 69 -2.28 9.97 -3.77
CA LEU A 69 -3.32 10.93 -4.12
C LEU A 69 -3.22 11.23 -5.62
N SER A 70 -4.31 11.00 -6.35
CA SER A 70 -4.38 11.40 -7.74
C SER A 70 -4.77 12.88 -7.84
N ALA A 71 -3.91 13.69 -8.48
CA ALA A 71 -4.23 15.08 -8.79
C ALA A 71 -5.23 15.22 -9.95
N ILE A 72 -5.40 14.16 -10.75
CA ILE A 72 -6.21 14.16 -11.98
C ILE A 72 -7.64 13.68 -11.67
N GLU A 73 -7.78 12.67 -10.82
CA GLU A 73 -9.06 12.04 -10.47
C GLU A 73 -9.64 12.67 -9.19
N SER A 74 -9.86 13.99 -9.15
CA SER A 74 -10.55 14.67 -8.04
C SER A 74 -10.06 14.35 -6.61
N GLY A 75 -8.76 14.08 -6.43
CA GLY A 75 -8.22 13.72 -5.12
C GLY A 75 -8.44 12.26 -4.72
N GLN A 76 -8.73 11.37 -5.68
CA GLN A 76 -8.85 9.93 -5.49
C GLN A 76 -7.70 9.39 -4.64
N ARG A 77 -8.06 8.70 -3.55
CA ARG A 77 -7.13 8.12 -2.60
C ARG A 77 -6.91 6.65 -2.94
N THR A 78 -5.65 6.26 -3.04
CA THR A 78 -5.25 4.86 -3.20
C THR A 78 -4.41 4.45 -1.99
N VAL A 79 -4.83 3.40 -1.30
CA VAL A 79 -4.08 2.81 -0.20
C VAL A 79 -3.16 1.74 -0.75
N ILE A 80 -1.94 1.67 -0.22
CA ILE A 80 -0.94 0.66 -0.59
C ILE A 80 -0.63 -0.19 0.64
N PHE A 81 -0.70 -1.50 0.48
CA PHE A 81 -0.55 -2.44 1.58
C PHE A 81 0.86 -3.04 1.63
N SER A 82 1.38 -3.25 2.84
CA SER A 82 2.59 -4.05 3.11
C SER A 82 2.27 -5.47 3.53
N LYS A 83 1.12 -5.70 4.18
CA LYS A 83 0.78 -7.00 4.78
C LYS A 83 -0.71 -7.27 4.72
N PHE A 84 -1.06 -8.54 4.68
CA PHE A 84 -2.43 -9.06 4.83
C PHE A 84 -2.45 -10.22 5.82
N SER A 85 -3.44 -10.24 6.70
CA SER A 85 -3.72 -11.33 7.63
C SER A 85 -5.20 -11.70 7.59
N GLU A 86 -5.48 -12.98 7.33
CA GLU A 86 -6.84 -13.52 7.36
C GLU A 86 -7.31 -13.85 8.80
N ARG A 87 -6.45 -13.60 9.82
CA ARG A 87 -6.78 -13.84 11.23
C ARG A 87 -7.64 -12.71 11.81
N VAL A 88 -8.93 -12.75 11.50
CA VAL A 88 -9.88 -11.70 11.89
C VAL A 88 -10.73 -12.02 13.13
N TYR A 89 -10.63 -13.24 13.68
CA TYR A 89 -11.50 -13.70 14.78
C TYR A 89 -11.52 -12.78 16.01
N LEU A 90 -10.35 -12.30 16.46
CA LEU A 90 -10.30 -11.40 17.61
C LEU A 90 -10.89 -10.02 17.29
N LEU A 91 -10.73 -9.56 16.04
CA LEU A 91 -11.33 -8.32 15.58
C LEU A 91 -12.86 -8.45 15.48
N SER A 92 -13.37 -9.60 15.02
CA SER A 92 -14.82 -9.83 14.92
C SER A 92 -15.49 -9.84 16.29
N LEU A 93 -14.81 -10.30 17.34
CA LEU A 93 -15.31 -10.22 18.71
C LEU A 93 -15.32 -8.77 19.23
N ALA A 94 -14.28 -7.99 18.89
CA ALA A 94 -14.14 -6.59 19.32
C ALA A 94 -15.10 -5.63 18.60
N ILE A 95 -15.47 -5.92 17.34
CA ILE A 95 -16.33 -5.10 16.49
C ILE A 95 -17.63 -5.86 16.17
N SER A 96 -18.37 -6.23 17.21
CA SER A 96 -19.54 -7.12 17.11
C SER A 96 -20.88 -6.39 16.88
N LYS A 97 -20.92 -5.05 16.90
CA LYS A 97 -22.15 -4.26 16.72
C LYS A 97 -22.04 -3.35 15.49
N ASN A 98 -23.01 -3.49 14.57
CA ASN A 98 -23.20 -2.68 13.36
C ASN A 98 -21.97 -2.58 12.44
N LEU A 99 -21.55 -3.69 11.84
CA LEU A 99 -20.50 -3.70 10.82
C LEU A 99 -20.76 -2.65 9.74
N LYS A 100 -21.98 -2.63 9.18
CA LYS A 100 -22.37 -1.76 8.06
C LYS A 100 -22.24 -0.27 8.33
N GLU A 101 -22.33 0.15 9.59
CA GLU A 101 -22.27 1.57 9.96
C GLU A 101 -20.86 2.00 10.33
N ASN A 102 -19.94 1.05 10.56
CA ASN A 102 -18.60 1.35 11.00
C ASN A 102 -17.61 1.33 9.84
N ILE A 103 -17.02 2.48 9.56
CA ILE A 103 -15.99 2.67 8.53
C ILE A 103 -14.61 2.94 9.13
N TRP A 104 -14.47 2.96 10.46
CA TRP A 104 -13.25 3.37 11.16
C TRP A 104 -12.72 2.28 12.09
N LEU A 105 -11.40 2.06 12.05
CA LEU A 105 -10.69 1.32 13.09
C LEU A 105 -10.25 2.30 14.18
N HIS A 106 -10.56 1.97 15.42
CA HIS A 106 -10.26 2.79 16.59
C HIS A 106 -8.98 2.34 17.29
N ASN A 107 -8.34 3.26 18.01
CA ASN A 107 -7.10 3.02 18.74
C ASN A 107 -7.26 1.94 19.84
N SER A 108 -8.46 1.77 20.39
CA SER A 108 -8.79 0.68 21.32
C SER A 108 -8.62 -0.73 20.71
N GLN A 109 -8.63 -0.85 19.37
CA GLN A 109 -8.48 -2.12 18.64
C GLN A 109 -7.04 -2.37 18.20
N LYS A 110 -6.12 -1.42 18.43
CA LYS A 110 -4.76 -1.44 17.89
C LYS A 110 -4.00 -2.72 18.25
N GLU A 111 -4.03 -3.13 19.51
CA GLU A 111 -3.30 -4.32 19.95
C GLU A 111 -3.80 -5.60 19.26
N ILE A 112 -5.11 -5.70 19.00
CA ILE A 112 -5.72 -6.84 18.31
C ILE A 112 -5.27 -6.87 16.85
N VAL A 113 -5.28 -5.71 16.20
CA VAL A 113 -4.84 -5.55 14.81
C VAL A 113 -3.36 -5.93 14.67
N GLU A 114 -2.50 -5.40 15.54
CA GLU A 114 -1.06 -5.66 15.52
C GLU A 114 -0.74 -7.14 15.77
N LYS A 115 -1.38 -7.78 16.74
CA LYS A 115 -1.22 -9.23 16.98
C LYS A 115 -1.62 -10.07 15.77
N SER A 116 -2.65 -9.66 15.04
CA SER A 116 -3.11 -10.37 13.85
C SER A 116 -2.10 -10.29 12.71
N LEU A 117 -1.30 -9.23 12.63
CA LEU A 117 -0.32 -8.95 11.56
C LEU A 117 1.12 -9.43 11.85
N ILE A 118 1.40 -9.91 13.07
CA ILE A 118 2.73 -10.44 13.47
C ILE A 118 2.82 -11.95 13.23
N ASP A 119 1.70 -12.63 13.03
CA ASP A 119 1.66 -14.07 12.89
C ASP A 119 2.33 -14.59 11.61
N GLU A 120 2.85 -15.82 11.66
CA GLU A 120 3.52 -16.50 10.55
C GLU A 120 2.64 -16.70 9.31
N SER A 121 1.31 -16.73 9.46
CA SER A 121 0.36 -16.82 8.34
C SER A 121 0.10 -15.48 7.64
N THR A 122 0.71 -14.39 8.11
CA THR A 122 0.59 -13.07 7.48
C THR A 122 1.31 -13.05 6.15
N LEU A 123 0.57 -12.71 5.09
CA LEU A 123 1.14 -12.47 3.76
C LEU A 123 1.84 -11.12 3.77
N VAL A 124 3.10 -11.08 3.34
CA VAL A 124 3.88 -9.85 3.23
C VAL A 124 4.08 -9.52 1.76
N ARG A 125 3.94 -8.23 1.42
CA ARG A 125 4.17 -7.74 0.06
C ARG A 125 5.58 -8.10 -0.38
N PRO A 126 5.73 -8.79 -1.54
CA PRO A 126 7.05 -8.99 -2.11
C PRO A 126 7.69 -7.63 -2.41
N CYS A 127 8.89 -7.40 -1.88
CA CYS A 127 9.65 -6.21 -2.26
C CYS A 127 9.88 -6.25 -3.78
N PRO A 128 9.54 -5.18 -4.52
CA PRO A 128 9.89 -5.13 -5.93
C PRO A 128 11.41 -5.29 -6.05
N LEU A 129 11.84 -6.19 -6.92
CA LEU A 129 13.26 -6.30 -7.24
C LEU A 129 13.74 -4.91 -7.67
N PRO A 130 14.82 -4.38 -7.09
CA PRO A 130 15.36 -3.12 -7.55
C PRO A 130 15.66 -3.26 -9.05
N PRO A 131 15.46 -2.21 -9.87
CA PRO A 131 15.83 -2.25 -11.27
C PRO A 131 17.29 -2.64 -11.36
N SER A 132 17.54 -3.85 -11.89
CA SER A 132 18.87 -4.38 -12.13
C SER A 132 19.16 -4.30 -13.62
N LEU A 133 20.38 -3.87 -13.95
CA LEU A 133 20.90 -3.97 -15.30
C LEU A 133 21.80 -5.20 -15.35
N ASP A 134 21.43 -6.18 -16.17
CA ASP A 134 22.33 -7.26 -16.53
C ASP A 134 23.37 -6.72 -17.52
N PHE A 135 24.60 -6.52 -17.05
CA PHE A 135 25.68 -5.98 -17.87
C PHE A 135 26.09 -6.94 -18.99
N GLU A 136 25.96 -8.25 -18.82
CA GLU A 136 26.31 -9.22 -19.88
C GLU A 136 25.27 -9.19 -20.99
N GLU A 137 23.99 -9.14 -20.65
CA GLU A 137 22.92 -9.00 -21.63
C GLU A 137 22.99 -7.65 -22.35
N ALA A 138 23.22 -6.56 -21.60
CA ALA A 138 23.37 -5.23 -22.16
C ALA A 138 24.58 -5.15 -23.11
N SER A 139 25.74 -5.69 -22.70
CA SER A 139 26.95 -5.72 -23.55
C SER A 139 26.72 -6.56 -24.81
N ARG A 140 26.08 -7.73 -24.70
CA ARG A 140 25.71 -8.56 -25.86
C ARG A 140 24.72 -7.88 -26.81
N ALA A 141 23.78 -7.10 -26.29
CA ALA A 141 22.82 -6.36 -27.11
C ALA A 141 23.50 -5.23 -27.90
N VAL A 142 24.39 -4.47 -27.26
CA VAL A 142 25.20 -3.43 -27.93
C VAL A 142 26.13 -4.06 -28.96
N ALA A 143 26.84 -5.12 -28.60
CA ALA A 143 27.74 -5.85 -29.48
C ALA A 143 27.06 -6.31 -30.77
N ARG A 144 25.88 -6.93 -30.66
CA ARG A 144 25.07 -7.36 -31.82
C ARG A 144 24.69 -6.20 -32.73
N ARG A 145 24.35 -5.03 -32.17
CA ARG A 145 23.93 -3.86 -32.94
C ARG A 145 25.07 -3.24 -33.75
N TYR A 146 26.29 -3.29 -33.22
CA TYR A 146 27.46 -2.65 -33.83
C TYR A 146 28.42 -3.64 -34.50
N GLY A 147 28.11 -4.95 -34.49
CA GLY A 147 28.93 -5.98 -35.13
C GLY A 147 30.28 -6.21 -34.45
N VAL A 148 30.37 -5.96 -33.15
CA VAL A 148 31.60 -6.12 -32.34
C VAL A 148 31.45 -7.26 -31.34
N SER A 149 32.55 -7.70 -30.70
CA SER A 149 32.46 -8.66 -29.59
C SER A 149 31.93 -7.97 -28.32
N ALA A 150 31.24 -8.72 -27.46
CA ALA A 150 30.76 -8.23 -26.17
C ALA A 150 31.90 -7.76 -25.27
N ASP A 151 33.08 -8.37 -25.36
CA ASP A 151 34.28 -7.99 -24.57
C ASP A 151 34.84 -6.61 -24.97
N GLN A 152 34.43 -6.08 -26.11
CA GLN A 152 34.82 -4.75 -26.60
C GLN A 152 33.84 -3.66 -26.18
N VAL A 153 32.75 -4.02 -25.48
CA VAL A 153 31.72 -3.08 -25.04
C VAL A 153 31.97 -2.70 -23.58
N GLN A 154 32.21 -1.41 -23.34
CA GLN A 154 32.26 -0.83 -22.01
C GLN A 154 30.95 -0.09 -21.72
N ILE A 155 30.23 -0.51 -20.68
CA ILE A 155 29.01 0.15 -20.20
C ILE A 155 29.36 0.95 -18.95
N SER A 156 29.10 2.26 -18.98
CA SER A 156 29.29 3.16 -17.85
C SER A 156 27.95 3.80 -17.48
N ILE A 157 27.55 3.69 -16.20
CA ILE A 157 26.32 4.31 -15.69
C ILE A 157 26.71 5.62 -15.00
N HIS A 158 26.21 6.74 -15.50
CA HIS A 158 26.38 8.05 -14.89
C HIS A 158 25.10 8.49 -14.21
N ARG A 159 25.18 8.86 -12.92
CA ARG A 159 24.07 9.51 -12.22
C ARG A 159 24.05 10.97 -12.63
N LEU A 160 23.03 11.41 -13.36
CA LEU A 160 22.81 12.83 -13.60
C LEU A 160 22.46 13.48 -12.26
N ALA A 161 23.37 14.33 -11.76
CA ALA A 161 23.09 15.18 -10.62
C ALA A 161 22.12 16.28 -11.09
N HIS A 162 20.83 16.11 -10.84
CA HIS A 162 19.89 17.22 -11.01
C HIS A 162 20.11 18.24 -9.89
N GLY A 163 20.64 19.41 -10.25
CA GLY A 163 20.35 20.67 -9.57
C GLY A 163 21.45 21.30 -8.71
N VAL A 164 22.45 21.91 -9.35
CA VAL A 164 22.98 23.20 -8.87
C VAL A 164 22.94 24.15 -10.05
N ARG A 165 21.86 24.93 -10.17
CA ARG A 165 21.89 26.15 -10.96
C ARG A 165 22.78 27.13 -10.21
N ALA A 166 23.98 27.35 -10.73
CA ALA A 166 24.84 28.46 -10.34
C ALA A 166 24.92 29.40 -11.54
N GLU A 167 24.04 30.39 -11.55
CA GLU A 167 24.15 31.65 -12.31
C GLU A 167 23.32 32.65 -11.51
N SER A 168 23.70 33.89 -11.22
CA SER A 168 24.91 34.70 -11.38
C SER A 168 24.62 35.98 -10.58
#